data_AF-A0A9K3I2R1-F1
#
_entry.id   AF-A0A9K3I2R1-F1
#
_cell.length_a   1.000
_cell.length_b   1.000
_cell.length_c   1.000
_cell.angle_alpha   90.00
_cell.angle_beta   90.00
_cell.angle_gamma   90.00
#
_symmetry.space_group_name_H-M   'P 1'
#
loop_
_entity.id
_entity.type
_entity.pdbx_description
1 polymer ?
#
loop_
_entity_poly.entity_id
_entity_poly.type
_entity_poly.pdbx_seq_one_letter_code
_entity_poly.pdbx_strand_id
1 'polypeptide(L)' 'MKGLRKMKELRLLYVGYEIDEVDEVDEVSKYLPPALQSLYWHKYPLCCLPKSFQANKLVNLEMSKSNISELWEGGERKVE' A
#
# COMPACT_ATOMS: atom_id res chain seq x y z
N MET A 1 -10.82 6.91 3.87
CA MET A 1 -10.81 7.16 2.41
C MET A 1 -11.58 6.09 1.59
N LYS A 2 -12.91 6.00 1.70
CA LYS A 2 -13.70 5.01 0.93
C LYS A 2 -13.75 5.29 -0.59
N GLY A 3 -13.41 6.52 -1.00
CA GLY A 3 -13.38 6.96 -2.39
C GLY A 3 -12.29 6.28 -3.24
N LEU A 4 -11.17 5.86 -2.64
CA LEU A 4 -10.06 5.20 -3.34
C LEU A 4 -10.51 3.95 -4.11
N ARG A 5 -11.50 3.21 -3.57
CA ARG A 5 -12.09 2.05 -4.24
C ARG A 5 -12.74 2.36 -5.59
N LYS A 6 -13.20 3.60 -5.79
CA LYS A 6 -13.82 4.04 -7.05
C LYS A 6 -12.78 4.54 -8.06
N MET A 7 -11.55 4.81 -7.63
CA MET A 7 -10.49 5.38 -8.48
C MET A 7 -9.69 4.28 -9.19
N LYS A 8 -10.35 3.55 -10.10
CA LYS A 8 -9.78 2.37 -10.78
C LYS A 8 -8.53 2.66 -11.61
N GLU A 9 -8.39 3.88 -12.11
CA GLU A 9 -7.28 4.34 -12.95
C GLU A 9 -6.23 5.15 -12.17
N LEU A 10 -6.29 5.16 -10.82
CA LEU A 10 -5.31 5.89 -10.03
C LEU A 10 -3.91 5.30 -10.23
N ARG A 11 -2.97 6.15 -10.65
CA ARG A 11 -1.58 5.75 -10.95
C ARG A 11 -0.60 6.16 -9.86
N LEU A 12 -0.86 7.26 -9.18
CA LEU A 12 0.00 7.78 -8.12
C LEU A 12 -0.82 7.96 -6.85
N LEU A 13 -0.35 7.35 -5.77
CA LEU A 13 -0.89 7.54 -4.43
C LEU A 13 0.24 8.06 -3.54
N TYR A 14 0.03 9.24 -2.98
CA TYR A 14 0.94 9.85 -2.01
C TYR A 14 0.19 10.06 -0.70
N VAL A 15 0.65 9.39 0.35
CA VAL A 15 0.13 9.51 1.70
C VAL A 15 1.29 9.90 2.62
N GLY A 16 1.46 11.20 2.82
CA GLY A 16 2.38 11.78 3.79
C GLY A 16 1.60 12.32 4.99
N TYR A 17 2.06 12.01 6.20
CA TYR A 17 1.51 12.57 7.44
C TYR A 17 2.55 13.50 8.07
N GLU A 18 2.14 14.70 8.47
CA GLU A 18 2.97 15.60 9.29
C GLU A 18 2.72 15.45 10.80
N ILE A 19 1.63 14.80 11.22
CA ILE A 19 1.22 14.72 12.64
C ILE A 19 1.07 13.26 13.07
N ASP A 20 1.49 12.96 14.30
CA ASP A 20 1.54 11.62 14.91
C ASP A 20 0.18 10.99 15.26
N GLU A 21 -0.95 11.61 14.88
CA GLU A 21 -2.28 11.09 15.19
C GLU A 21 -2.67 9.95 14.23
N VAL A 22 -2.58 8.73 14.77
CA VAL A 22 -2.92 7.46 14.13
C VAL A 22 -4.42 7.21 14.25
N ASP A 23 -5.24 8.04 13.61
CA ASP A 23 -6.68 7.79 13.57
C ASP A 23 -7.15 7.33 12.17
N GLU A 24 -7.68 6.10 12.14
CA GLU A 24 -8.48 5.48 11.07
C GLU A 24 -7.85 5.26 9.67
N VAL A 25 -6.61 4.76 9.61
CA VAL A 25 -6.05 4.23 8.33
C VAL A 25 -6.52 2.78 8.03
N ASP A 26 -7.27 2.15 8.94
CA ASP A 26 -7.51 0.70 8.95
C ASP A 26 -8.39 0.17 7.81
N GLU A 27 -9.31 0.96 7.26
CA GLU A 27 -10.11 0.54 6.09
C GLU A 27 -9.39 0.80 4.76
N VAL A 28 -8.53 1.82 4.69
CA VAL A 28 -7.90 2.23 3.44
C VAL A 28 -6.72 1.35 3.10
N SER A 29 -5.94 0.96 4.11
CA SER A 29 -4.79 0.08 3.94
C SER A 29 -5.18 -1.27 3.31
N LYS A 30 -6.45 -1.68 3.41
CA LYS A 30 -7.01 -2.93 2.85
C LYS A 30 -7.30 -2.89 1.34
N TYR A 31 -7.27 -1.71 0.69
CA TYR A 31 -7.55 -1.60 -0.75
C TYR A 31 -6.61 -0.64 -1.47
N LEU A 32 -5.81 -1.17 -2.40
CA LEU A 32 -5.00 -0.42 -3.34
C LEU A 32 -5.51 -0.63 -4.77
N PRO A 33 -5.67 0.44 -5.59
CA PRO A 33 -6.12 0.30 -6.97
C PRO A 33 -5.15 -0.52 -7.83
N PRO A 34 -5.62 -1.41 -8.72
CA PRO A 34 -4.74 -2.27 -9.53
C PRO A 34 -3.95 -1.52 -10.62
N ALA A 35 -4.35 -0.28 -10.94
CA ALA A 35 -3.65 0.56 -11.91
C ALA A 35 -2.47 1.35 -11.30
N LEU A 36 -2.20 1.19 -10.00
CA LEU A 36 -1.20 1.97 -9.29
C LEU A 36 0.21 1.69 -9.81
N GLN A 37 0.94 2.76 -10.10
CA GLN A 37 2.30 2.76 -10.63
C GLN A 37 3.31 3.34 -9.64
N SER A 38 2.88 4.26 -8.78
CA SER A 38 3.72 4.84 -7.74
C SER A 38 2.95 4.90 -6.43
N LEU A 39 3.55 4.32 -5.39
CA LEU A 39 3.02 4.35 -4.03
C LEU A 39 4.05 4.99 -3.09
N TYR A 40 3.71 6.16 -2.56
CA TYR A 40 4.36 6.74 -1.40
C TYR A 40 3.40 6.67 -0.21
N TRP A 41 3.80 5.98 0.86
CA TRP A 41 2.97 5.87 2.07
C TRP A 41 3.82 5.88 3.34
N HIS A 42 3.99 7.06 3.92
CA HIS A 42 4.71 7.22 5.18
C HIS A 42 3.92 6.58 6.34
N LYS A 43 4.62 5.84 7.21
CA LYS A 43 4.02 5.12 8.36
C LYS A 43 2.89 4.16 7.96
N TYR A 44 3.07 3.42 6.86
CA TYR A 44 2.08 2.42 6.44
C TYR A 44 1.80 1.42 7.58
N PRO A 45 0.53 1.22 7.98
CA PRO A 45 0.19 0.61 9.27
C PRO A 45 0.20 -0.93 9.26
N LEU A 46 0.05 -1.57 8.09
CA LEU A 46 -0.05 -3.03 7.99
C LEU A 46 1.33 -3.67 7.85
N CYS A 47 1.42 -4.94 8.24
CA CYS A 47 2.63 -5.75 8.12
C CYS A 47 2.93 -6.22 6.69
N CYS A 48 1.92 -6.19 5.80
CA CYS A 48 2.05 -6.55 4.39
C CYS A 48 1.05 -5.76 3.53
N LEU A 49 1.31 -5.71 2.21
CA LEU A 49 0.36 -5.15 1.26
C LEU A 49 -0.89 -6.03 1.16
N PRO A 50 -2.06 -5.48 0.79
CA PRO A 50 -3.27 -6.26 0.64
C PRO A 50 -3.09 -7.42 -0.34
N LYS A 51 -3.51 -8.63 0.04
CA LYS A 51 -3.50 -9.81 -0.85
C LYS A 51 -4.22 -9.56 -2.19
N SER A 52 -5.22 -8.69 -2.19
CA SER A 52 -5.99 -8.32 -3.39
C SER A 52 -5.25 -7.36 -4.33
N PHE A 53 -4.19 -6.71 -3.86
CA PHE A 53 -3.43 -5.75 -4.66
C PHE A 53 -2.42 -6.48 -5.54
N GLN A 54 -2.72 -6.54 -6.84
CA GLN A 54 -1.77 -7.03 -7.83
C GLN A 54 -0.84 -5.90 -8.28
N ALA A 55 0.39 -5.92 -7.78
CA ALA A 55 1.41 -4.91 -8.05
C ALA A 55 2.03 -5.00 -9.45
N ASN A 56 1.34 -5.58 -10.44
CA ASN A 56 1.86 -5.85 -11.79
C ASN A 56 2.31 -4.59 -12.55
N LYS A 57 1.75 -3.43 -12.18
CA LYS A 57 2.05 -2.12 -12.80
C LYS A 57 2.86 -1.21 -11.88
N LEU A 58 3.20 -1.67 -10.68
CA LEU A 58 3.89 -0.85 -9.68
C LEU A 58 5.36 -0.69 -10.09
N VAL A 59 5.79 0.55 -10.24
CA VAL A 59 7.15 0.93 -10.63
C VAL A 59 7.91 1.58 -9.47
N ASN A 60 7.20 2.33 -8.62
CA ASN A 60 7.78 2.99 -7.46
C ASN A 60 7.04 2.60 -6.17
N LEU A 61 7.82 2.23 -5.15
CA LEU A 61 7.32 1.86 -3.83
C LEU A 61 8.19 2.50 -2.75
N GLU A 62 7.62 3.45 -2.03
CA GLU A 62 8.28 4.15 -0.94
C GLU A 62 7.37 4.15 0.30
N MET A 63 7.78 3.46 1.35
CA MET A 63 6.97 3.27 2.56
C MET A 63 7.82 3.48 3.82
N SER A 64 8.42 4.66 3.95
CA SER A 64 9.30 4.97 5.08
C SER A 64 8.55 4.91 6.42
N LYS A 65 9.20 4.39 7.47
CA LYS A 65 8.66 4.20 8.83
C LYS A 65 7.38 3.34 8.91
N SER A 66 7.17 2.43 7.95
CA SER A 66 6.03 1.48 7.97
C SER A 66 6.22 0.30 8.92
N ASN A 67 5.13 -0.38 9.27
CA ASN A 67 5.12 -1.65 10.01
C ASN A 67 5.35 -2.89 9.13
N ILE A 68 5.72 -2.72 7.85
CA ILE A 68 5.88 -3.84 6.92
C ILE A 68 7.02 -4.77 7.37
N SER A 69 6.69 -6.05 7.52
CA SER A 69 7.64 -7.15 7.72
C SER A 69 7.79 -8.00 6.46
N GLU A 70 6.75 -8.07 5.62
CA GLU A 70 6.73 -8.83 4.36
C GLU A 70 5.97 -8.02 3.30
N LEU A 71 6.41 -8.03 2.04
CA LEU A 71 5.70 -7.29 0.98
C LEU A 71 4.34 -7.93 0.64
N TRP A 72 4.27 -9.25 0.56
CA TRP A 72 3.04 -10.00 0.29
C TRP A 72 3.01 -11.31 1.10
N GLU A 73 1.86 -11.64 1.67
CA GLU A 73 1.67 -12.89 2.41
C GLU A 73 1.65 -14.09 1.43
N GLY A 74 2.61 -15.00 1.58
CA GLY A 74 2.69 -16.22 0.76
C GLY A 74 3.48 -16.08 -0.54
N GLY A 75 4.40 -15.11 -0.63
CA GLY A 75 5.39 -15.09 -1.72
C GLY A 75 6.12 -16.44 -1.80
N GLU A 76 6.07 -17.10 -2.94
CA GLU A 76 6.84 -18.31 -3.17
C GLU A 76 8.31 -17.97 -2.90
N ARG A 77 8.88 -18.56 -1.85
CA ARG A 77 10.32 -18.58 -1.67
C ARG A 77 10.85 -19.26 -2.92
N LYS A 78 11.50 -18.50 -3.81
CA LYS A 78 12.38 -19.10 -4.81
C LYS A 78 13.48 -19.81 -4.02
N VAL A 79 13.29 -21.10 -3.82
CA VAL A 79 14.36 -21.99 -3.35
C VAL A 79 15.29 -22.10 -4.54
N GLU A 80 16.46 -21.47 -4.44
CA GLU A 80 17.61 -21.77 -5.30
C GLU A 80 18.15 -23.18 -5.00
#